data_AF-A0A5D4T277-F1
#
_entry.id   AF-A0A5D4T277-F1
#
_cell.length_a   1.000
_cell.length_b   1.000
_cell.length_c   1.000
_cell.angle_alpha   90.00
_cell.angle_beta   90.00
_cell.angle_gamma   90.00
#
_symmetry.space_group_name_H-M   'P 1'
#
loop_
_entity.id
_entity.type
_entity.pdbx_description
1 polymer ?
#
loop_
_entity_poly.entity_id
_entity_poly.type
_entity_poly.pdbx_seq_one_letter_code
_entity_poly.pdbx_strand_id
1 'polypeptide(L)'
;MIVKDLVIDGTIEAKIPLTVEEKDLIYSEMLKINIMGDLDTGRELQCAIEPPSFTSWHIQMNGETKEFSYTNFCEYDGDAKNLMDLENYIHELVAAKKAYQELPDLNGGYE
;
A
#
# COMPACT_ATOMS: atom_id res chain seq x y z
N MET A 1 -30.35 -6.83 -11.89
CA MET A 1 -28.91 -6.94 -11.56
C MET A 1 -28.82 -7.08 -10.05
N ILE A 2 -28.22 -8.16 -9.55
CA ILE A 2 -28.11 -8.43 -8.12
C ILE A 2 -26.70 -8.00 -7.70
N VAL A 3 -26.61 -7.02 -6.81
CA VAL A 3 -25.37 -6.58 -6.16
C VAL A 3 -25.44 -7.12 -4.74
N LYS A 4 -24.44 -7.90 -4.33
CA LYS A 4 -24.28 -8.37 -2.95
C LYS A 4 -22.98 -7.79 -2.44
N ASP A 5 -23.07 -6.61 -1.86
CA ASP A 5 -22.01 -6.01 -1.07
C ASP A 5 -22.20 -6.46 0.39
N LEU A 6 -21.17 -7.07 0.98
CA LEU A 6 -21.23 -7.72 2.29
C LEU A 6 -20.51 -6.94 3.40
N VAL A 7 -19.95 -5.76 3.10
CA VAL A 7 -19.30 -4.93 4.13
C VAL A 7 -20.36 -4.06 4.81
N ILE A 8 -20.90 -4.55 5.93
CA ILE A 8 -21.99 -3.91 6.68
C ILE A 8 -21.55 -2.57 7.32
N ASP A 9 -20.26 -2.39 7.58
CA ASP A 9 -19.74 -1.26 8.38
C ASP A 9 -19.10 -0.12 7.56
N GLY A 10 -19.15 -0.19 6.22
CA GLY A 10 -18.62 0.86 5.35
C GLY A 10 -17.10 1.07 5.47
N THR A 11 -16.60 2.21 4.96
CA THR A 11 -15.17 2.57 5.02
C THR A 11 -14.91 3.47 6.23
N ILE A 12 -13.99 3.07 7.12
CA ILE A 12 -13.53 3.90 8.22
C ILE A 12 -12.22 4.57 7.81
N GLU A 13 -12.18 5.90 7.81
CA GLU A 13 -11.00 6.69 7.46
C GLU A 13 -10.49 7.47 8.67
N ALA A 14 -9.19 7.39 8.94
CA ALA A 14 -8.52 8.25 9.91
C ALA A 14 -7.52 9.17 9.19
N LYS A 15 -7.56 10.48 9.51
CA LYS A 15 -6.53 11.42 9.08
C LYS A 15 -5.31 11.25 9.98
N ILE A 16 -4.27 10.61 9.46
CA ILE A 16 -3.05 10.31 10.21
C ILE A 16 -1.93 11.25 9.72
N PRO A 17 -1.62 12.33 10.45
CA PRO A 17 -0.54 13.23 10.07
C PRO A 17 0.82 12.56 10.31
N LEU A 18 1.68 12.61 9.30
CA LEU A 18 3.09 12.24 9.42
C LEU A 18 3.94 13.45 9.80
N THR A 19 4.96 13.25 10.63
CA THR A 19 5.93 14.31 10.98
C THR A 19 6.80 14.66 9.79
N VAL A 20 7.61 15.72 9.91
CA VAL A 20 8.55 16.11 8.85
C VAL A 20 9.61 15.02 8.66
N GLU A 21 10.14 14.49 9.76
CA GLU A 21 11.17 13.46 9.75
C GLU A 21 10.66 12.16 9.11
N GLU A 22 9.42 11.77 9.41
CA GLU A 22 8.79 10.58 8.81
C GLU A 22 8.59 10.74 7.30
N LYS A 23 8.16 11.93 6.87
CA LYS A 23 8.05 12.25 5.45
C LYS A 23 9.41 12.19 4.76
N ASP A 24 10.44 12.78 5.37
CA ASP A 24 11.80 12.79 4.82
C ASP A 24 12.37 11.37 4.68
N LEU A 25 12.06 10.49 5.64
CA LEU A 25 12.42 9.07 5.56
C LEU A 25 11.68 8.37 4.41
N ILE A 26 10.37 8.56 4.29
CA ILE A 26 9.57 7.98 3.19
C ILE A 26 10.10 8.48 1.83
N TYR A 27 10.35 9.78 1.68
CA TYR A 27 10.93 10.33 0.45
C TYR A 27 12.31 9.73 0.16
N SER A 28 13.13 9.52 1.19
CA SER A 28 14.44 8.89 1.02
C SER A 28 14.31 7.45 0.51
N GLU A 29 13.39 6.65 1.05
CA GLU A 29 13.12 5.30 0.55
C GLU A 29 12.57 5.30 -0.89
N MET A 30 11.65 6.21 -1.20
CA MET A 30 11.12 6.40 -2.56
C MET A 30 12.22 6.72 -3.59
N LEU A 31 13.19 7.55 -3.22
CA LEU A 31 14.31 7.92 -4.08
C LEU A 31 15.28 6.75 -4.29
N LYS A 32 15.53 5.92 -3.26
CA LYS A 32 16.41 4.74 -3.36
C LYS A 32 15.94 3.75 -4.42
N ILE A 33 14.62 3.60 -4.57
CA ILE A 33 14.01 2.66 -5.52
C ILE A 33 13.67 3.32 -6.86
N ASN A 34 14.08 4.57 -7.06
CA ASN A 34 13.76 5.36 -8.26
C ASN A 34 12.27 5.31 -8.62
N ILE A 35 11.39 5.59 -7.65
CA ILE A 35 9.94 5.36 -7.79
C ILE A 35 9.28 6.08 -8.97
N MET A 36 9.89 7.16 -9.47
CA MET A 36 9.42 7.91 -10.65
C MET A 36 9.94 7.35 -11.99
N GLY A 37 10.96 6.49 -11.99
CA GLY A 37 11.53 5.90 -13.20
C GLY A 37 10.72 4.73 -13.75
N ASP A 38 11.21 4.04 -14.78
CA ASP A 38 10.55 2.84 -15.29
C ASP A 38 10.73 1.69 -14.28
N LEU A 39 9.64 1.29 -13.63
CA LEU A 39 9.63 0.23 -12.61
C LEU A 39 9.28 -1.10 -13.30
N ASP A 40 10.12 -2.11 -13.11
CA ASP A 40 9.81 -3.47 -13.53
C ASP A 40 9.08 -4.21 -12.41
N THR A 41 7.75 -4.25 -12.49
CA THR A 41 6.93 -4.99 -11.53
C THR A 41 6.96 -6.51 -11.76
N GLY A 42 7.83 -7.00 -12.64
CA GLY A 42 8.14 -8.41 -12.81
C GLY A 42 7.02 -9.24 -13.45
N ARG A 43 7.29 -10.54 -13.62
CA ARG A 43 6.30 -11.55 -14.05
C ARG A 43 6.06 -12.52 -12.90
N GLU A 44 4.79 -12.85 -12.67
CA GLU A 44 4.31 -13.70 -11.57
C GLU A 44 5.11 -15.02 -11.45
N LEU A 45 5.78 -15.21 -10.30
CA LEU A 45 6.41 -16.47 -9.91
C LEU A 45 5.45 -17.22 -8.98
N GLN A 46 4.60 -18.08 -9.56
CA GLN A 46 3.75 -19.07 -8.87
C GLN A 46 2.94 -18.56 -7.66
N CYS A 47 1.66 -18.25 -7.88
CA CYS A 47 0.73 -17.79 -6.83
C CYS A 47 -0.07 -18.95 -6.25
N ALA A 48 -0.16 -19.01 -4.91
CA ALA A 48 -0.96 -20.01 -4.18
C ALA A 48 -1.98 -19.38 -3.20
N ILE A 49 -2.12 -18.06 -3.16
CA ILE A 49 -2.93 -17.35 -2.15
C ILE A 49 -4.11 -16.62 -2.81
N GLU A 50 -5.31 -17.02 -2.41
CA GLU A 50 -6.56 -16.27 -2.60
C GLU A 50 -7.05 -15.80 -1.20
N PRO A 51 -7.61 -14.59 -1.04
CA PRO A 51 -7.86 -13.61 -2.08
C PRO A 51 -6.69 -12.64 -2.33
N PRO A 52 -6.67 -12.08 -3.54
CA PRO A 52 -5.72 -11.05 -3.93
C PRO A 52 -5.74 -9.72 -3.14
N SER A 53 -4.60 -9.15 -2.71
CA SER A 53 -4.47 -7.72 -2.34
C SER A 53 -4.01 -6.80 -3.50
N PHE A 54 -4.72 -5.69 -3.72
CA PHE A 54 -4.44 -4.73 -4.79
C PHE A 54 -3.87 -3.45 -4.21
N THR A 55 -2.75 -2.98 -4.79
CA THR A 55 -2.11 -1.73 -4.37
C THR A 55 -2.12 -0.74 -5.54
N SER A 56 -2.48 0.51 -5.24
CA SER A 56 -2.48 1.63 -6.19
C SER A 56 -1.71 2.80 -5.60
N TRP A 57 -0.78 3.33 -6.39
CA TRP A 57 0.08 4.45 -6.04
C TRP A 57 -0.30 5.66 -6.87
N HIS A 58 -0.45 6.79 -6.18
CA HIS A 58 -0.59 8.12 -6.76
C HIS A 58 0.51 9.01 -6.17
N ILE A 59 1.51 9.34 -6.98
CA ILE A 59 2.70 10.05 -6.53
C ILE A 59 2.79 11.39 -7.24
N GLN A 60 3.00 12.46 -6.47
CA GLN A 60 3.30 13.79 -6.98
C GLN A 60 4.64 14.24 -6.42
N MET A 61 5.62 14.46 -7.31
CA MET A 61 6.96 14.89 -6.92
C MET A 61 7.54 15.83 -7.99
N ASN A 62 8.14 16.94 -7.57
CA ASN A 62 8.76 17.93 -8.46
C ASN A 62 7.86 18.45 -9.60
N GLY A 63 6.54 18.49 -9.39
CA GLY A 63 5.57 18.92 -10.41
C GLY A 63 5.17 17.84 -11.41
N GLU A 64 5.74 16.64 -11.30
CA GLU A 64 5.34 15.46 -12.08
C GLU A 64 4.37 14.58 -11.26
N THR A 65 3.44 13.93 -11.96
CA THR A 65 2.53 12.96 -11.38
C THR A 65 2.77 11.60 -12.02
N LYS A 66 2.87 10.57 -11.18
CA LYS A 66 2.97 9.19 -11.63
C LYS A 66 1.94 8.34 -10.89
N GLU A 67 1.21 7.57 -11.67
CA GLU A 67 0.21 6.62 -11.18
C GLU A 67 0.58 5.23 -11.67
N PHE A 68 0.54 4.25 -10.78
CA PHE A 68 0.68 2.84 -11.14
C PHE A 68 -0.02 1.96 -10.11
N SER A 69 -0.32 0.74 -10.50
CA SER A 69 -0.94 -0.25 -9.61
C SER A 69 -0.32 -1.60 -9.86
N TYR A 70 -0.18 -2.38 -8.80
CA TYR A 70 0.25 -3.76 -8.88
C TYR A 70 -0.57 -4.61 -7.92
N THR A 71 -0.55 -5.89 -8.19
CA THR A 71 -1.19 -6.91 -7.39
C THR A 71 -0.16 -7.59 -6.51
N ASN A 72 -0.53 -7.91 -5.27
CA ASN A 72 0.36 -8.53 -4.29
C ASN A 72 -0.07 -9.99 -4.06
N PHE A 73 0.11 -10.85 -5.07
CA PHE A 73 -0.37 -12.25 -4.99
C PHE A 73 0.75 -13.29 -4.87
N CYS A 74 1.98 -12.91 -5.22
CA CYS A 74 3.11 -13.81 -5.40
C CYS A 74 4.37 -13.29 -4.67
N GLU A 75 5.41 -14.13 -4.58
CA GLU A 75 6.77 -13.62 -4.33
C GLU A 75 7.22 -12.84 -5.57
N TYR A 76 7.63 -11.59 -5.38
CA TYR A 76 8.19 -10.74 -6.43
C TYR A 76 9.68 -10.58 -6.23
N ASP A 77 10.42 -10.47 -7.33
CA ASP A 77 11.79 -9.97 -7.37
C ASP A 77 11.82 -8.55 -7.95
N GLY A 78 13.01 -7.97 -8.05
CA GLY A 78 13.20 -6.67 -8.69
C GLY A 78 12.45 -5.52 -8.01
N ASP A 79 11.88 -4.62 -8.82
CA ASP A 79 11.26 -3.39 -8.33
C ASP A 79 9.94 -3.63 -7.61
N ALA A 80 9.18 -4.68 -7.97
CA ALA A 80 7.97 -5.05 -7.25
C ALA A 80 8.26 -5.39 -5.78
N LYS A 81 9.35 -6.11 -5.49
CA LYS A 81 9.73 -6.38 -4.09
C LYS A 81 10.07 -5.11 -3.33
N ASN A 82 10.80 -4.19 -3.96
CA ASN A 82 11.18 -2.91 -3.38
C ASN A 82 9.94 -2.04 -3.08
N LEU A 83 8.93 -2.05 -3.95
CA LEU A 83 7.66 -1.37 -3.75
C LEU A 83 6.86 -1.96 -2.59
N MET A 84 6.81 -3.28 -2.48
CA MET A 84 6.18 -3.98 -1.34
C MET A 84 6.86 -3.64 -0.02
N ASP A 85 8.19 -3.57 0.00
CA ASP A 85 8.94 -3.21 1.20
C ASP A 85 8.69 -1.76 1.61
N LEU A 86 8.60 -0.84 0.64
CA LEU A 86 8.21 0.55 0.89
C LEU A 86 6.77 0.65 1.43
N GLU A 87 5.84 -0.09 0.84
CA GLU A 87 4.44 -0.17 1.29
C GLU A 87 4.36 -0.65 2.75
N ASN A 88 5.04 -1.75 3.07
CA ASN A 88 5.11 -2.30 4.42
C ASN A 88 5.73 -1.31 5.41
N TYR A 89 6.81 -0.64 5.03
CA TYR A 89 7.44 0.38 5.85
C TYR A 89 6.48 1.53 6.20
N ILE A 90 5.75 2.05 5.20
CA ILE A 90 4.74 3.09 5.42
C ILE A 90 3.60 2.56 6.29
N HIS A 91 3.16 1.33 6.05
CA HIS A 91 2.11 0.69 6.85
C HIS A 91 2.51 0.56 8.32
N GLU A 92 3.72 0.08 8.62
CA GLU A 92 4.25 -0.02 9.99
C GLU A 92 4.33 1.35 10.67
N LEU A 93 4.79 2.38 9.96
CA LEU A 93 4.81 3.76 10.46
C LEU A 93 3.41 4.26 10.82
N VAL A 94 2.42 3.98 9.96
CA VAL A 94 1.02 4.37 10.17
C VAL A 94 0.39 3.56 11.30
N ALA A 95 0.64 2.26 11.37
CA ALA A 95 0.10 1.35 12.38
C ALA A 95 0.62 1.64 13.79
N ALA A 96 1.81 2.22 13.91
CA ALA A 96 2.36 2.70 15.17
C ALA A 96 1.66 3.98 15.69
N LYS A 97 0.86 4.67 14.88
CA LYS A 97 0.18 5.90 15.28
C LYS A 97 -1.04 5.60 16.15
N LYS A 98 -1.16 6.34 17.26
CA LYS A 98 -2.32 6.24 18.16
C LYS A 98 -3.66 6.36 17.42
N ALA A 99 -3.75 7.28 16.45
CA ALA A 99 -4.96 7.48 15.66
C ALA A 99 -5.35 6.24 14.81
N TYR A 100 -4.37 5.42 14.40
CA TYR A 100 -4.63 4.15 13.74
C TYR A 100 -5.04 3.07 14.76
N GLN A 101 -4.36 3.02 15.91
CA GLN A 101 -4.64 2.04 16.98
C GLN A 101 -6.00 2.25 17.66
N GLU A 102 -6.56 3.46 17.57
CA GLU A 102 -7.91 3.79 18.05
C GLU A 102 -9.01 3.38 17.06
N LEU A 103 -8.66 2.97 15.84
CA LEU A 103 -9.61 2.38 14.91
C LEU A 103 -10.16 1.08 15.50
N PRO A 104 -11.46 0.80 15.31
CA PRO A 104 -12.04 -0.44 15.80
C PRO A 104 -11.34 -1.64 15.14
N ASP A 105 -11.25 -2.75 15.87
CA ASP A 105 -10.82 -4.02 15.31
C ASP A 105 -11.66 -4.36 14.07
N LEU A 106 -11.04 -5.05 13.11
CA LEU A 106 -11.72 -5.52 11.92
C LEU A 106 -12.89 -6.44 12.32
N ASN A 107 -14.12 -5.92 12.24
CA ASN A 107 -15.33 -6.72 12.41
C ASN A 107 -15.76 -7.25 11.03
N GLY A 108 -16.08 -8.54 10.94
CA GLY A 108 -16.64 -9.13 9.72
C GLY A 108 -15.63 -9.72 8.74
N GLY A 109 -14.61 -10.44 9.23
CA GLY A 109 -13.94 -11.43 8.39
C GLY A 109 -14.96 -12.41 7.81
N TYR A 110 -14.77 -12.85 6.57
CA TYR A 110 -15.60 -13.91 5.98
C TYR A 110 -15.47 -15.17 6.86
N GLU A 111 -16.59 -15.61 7.46
CA GLU A 111 -16.72 -17.01 7.90
C GLU A 111 -16.72 -17.96 6.70
#